data_AF-A0A5P9QD76-F1
#
_entry.id   AF-A0A5P9QD76-F1
#
_cell.length_a   1.000
_cell.length_b   1.000
_cell.length_c   1.000
_cell.angle_alpha   90.00
_cell.angle_beta   90.00
_cell.angle_gamma   90.00
#
_symmetry.space_group_name_H-M   'P 1'
#
loop_
_entity.id
_entity.type
_entity.pdbx_description
1 polymer ?
#
loop_
_entity_poly.entity_id
_entity_poly.type
_entity_poly.pdbx_seq_one_letter_code
_entity_poly.pdbx_strand_id
1 'polypeptide(L)'
;MTGASPVVAWGVTVDCAEPRRIARFWALALGYQEPSAPAGFASWDAWFDDRGVPLDERDDGAYLADPAGRLPTLSFLKVPEPKTTKNRLHLDLKVSGGRKVAPDRREAAIRAKVAALVDAGARLLHEYDGPQGLDHVVLADPEGNELCVV
;
A
#
# COMPACT_ATOMS: atom_id res chain seq x y z
N MET A 1 30.99 -24.28 6.81
CA MET A 1 29.70 -23.89 7.42
C MET A 1 29.33 -22.52 6.86
N THR A 2 28.52 -22.46 5.81
CA THR A 2 28.02 -21.21 5.25
C THR A 2 26.85 -20.75 6.12
N GLY A 3 27.09 -19.84 7.07
CA GLY A 3 26.01 -19.22 7.82
C GLY A 3 25.15 -18.41 6.86
N ALA A 4 23.88 -18.77 6.71
CA ALA A 4 22.95 -17.97 5.93
C ALA A 4 22.89 -16.56 6.55
N SER A 5 23.06 -15.52 5.74
CA SER A 5 22.85 -14.15 6.19
C SER A 5 21.42 -14.02 6.72
N PRO A 6 21.21 -13.33 7.85
CA PRO A 6 19.88 -13.16 8.41
C PRO A 6 18.97 -12.45 7.40
N VAL A 7 17.73 -12.91 7.30
CA VAL A 7 16.69 -12.26 6.52
C VAL A 7 16.41 -10.89 7.14
N VAL A 8 16.55 -9.83 6.35
CA VAL A 8 16.21 -8.47 6.77
C VAL A 8 14.75 -8.21 6.42
N ALA A 9 13.90 -8.13 7.44
CA ALA A 9 12.54 -7.63 7.29
C ALA A 9 12.56 -6.11 7.12
N TRP A 10 11.68 -5.58 6.28
CA TRP A 10 11.55 -4.15 6.01
C TRP A 10 10.09 -3.78 5.75
N GLY A 11 9.80 -2.48 5.84
CA GLY A 11 8.50 -1.90 5.54
C GLY A 11 8.65 -0.48 5.01
N VAL A 12 7.54 0.10 4.58
CA VAL A 12 7.47 1.47 4.06
C VAL A 12 6.44 2.26 4.84
N THR A 13 6.80 3.47 5.23
CA THR A 13 5.85 4.45 5.77
C THR A 13 5.50 5.47 4.69
N VAL A 14 4.22 5.78 4.59
CA VAL A 14 3.67 6.82 3.71
C VAL A 14 3.00 7.88 4.59
N ASP A 15 3.38 9.14 4.38
CA ASP A 15 2.76 10.26 5.05
C ASP A 15 1.41 10.59 4.39
N CYS A 16 0.41 10.93 5.21
CA CYS A 16 -0.97 11.19 4.77
C CYS A 16 -1.73 12.03 5.80
N ALA A 17 -2.80 12.70 5.40
CA ALA A 17 -3.69 13.44 6.29
C ALA A 17 -4.69 12.53 7.04
N GLU A 18 -5.14 11.43 6.42
CA GLU A 18 -6.14 10.51 6.98
C GLU A 18 -5.66 9.04 6.96
N PRO A 19 -4.85 8.60 7.95
CA PRO A 19 -4.22 7.28 7.96
C PRO A 19 -5.18 6.11 7.76
N ARG A 20 -6.30 6.07 8.48
CA ARG A 20 -7.29 4.97 8.33
C ARG A 20 -7.98 4.98 6.98
N ARG A 21 -8.19 6.13 6.35
CA ARG A 21 -8.81 6.21 5.02
C ARG A 21 -7.88 5.65 3.97
N ILE A 22 -6.62 6.06 3.99
CA ILE A 22 -5.59 5.56 3.07
C ILE A 22 -5.28 4.09 3.32
N ALA A 23 -5.24 3.63 4.58
CA ALA A 23 -5.04 2.22 4.88
C ALA A 23 -6.15 1.32 4.30
N ARG A 24 -7.42 1.75 4.31
CA ARG A 24 -8.51 0.98 3.68
C ARG A 24 -8.31 0.83 2.17
N PHE A 25 -7.88 1.90 1.50
CA PHE A 25 -7.55 1.86 0.08
C PHE A 25 -6.41 0.86 -0.19
N TRP A 26 -5.31 0.96 0.55
CA TRP A 26 -4.13 0.09 0.37
C TRP A 26 -4.39 -1.37 0.77
N ALA A 27 -5.25 -1.62 1.76
CA ALA A 27 -5.72 -2.96 2.12
C ALA A 27 -6.42 -3.63 0.93
N LEU A 28 -7.34 -2.92 0.25
CA LEU A 28 -7.99 -3.41 -0.98
C LEU A 28 -6.99 -3.58 -2.13
N ALA A 29 -6.04 -2.64 -2.25
CA ALA A 29 -5.08 -2.65 -3.34
C ALA A 29 -4.18 -3.89 -3.32
N LEU A 30 -3.68 -4.25 -2.13
CA LEU A 30 -2.70 -5.31 -1.92
C LEU A 30 -3.29 -6.62 -1.37
N GLY A 31 -4.53 -6.62 -0.91
CA GLY A 31 -5.10 -7.73 -0.14
C GLY A 31 -4.47 -7.84 1.26
N TYR A 32 -4.01 -6.72 1.80
CA TYR A 32 -3.40 -6.64 3.13
C TYR A 32 -4.47 -6.46 4.21
N GLN A 33 -4.08 -6.71 5.46
CA GLN A 33 -4.95 -6.52 6.62
C GLN A 33 -4.25 -5.72 7.72
N GLU A 34 -5.04 -5.12 8.60
CA GLU A 34 -4.52 -4.55 9.84
C GLU A 34 -3.92 -5.67 10.70
N PRO A 35 -2.69 -5.49 11.22
CA PRO A 35 -2.09 -6.48 12.10
C PRO A 35 -2.85 -6.55 13.43
N SER A 36 -2.80 -7.72 14.06
CA SER A 36 -3.29 -7.89 15.43
C SER A 36 -2.58 -6.93 16.38
N ALA A 37 -3.27 -6.57 17.46
CA ALA A 37 -2.68 -5.82 18.54
C ALA A 37 -1.41 -6.50 19.09
N PRO A 38 -0.48 -5.73 19.69
CA PRO A 38 0.72 -6.29 20.28
C PRO A 38 0.44 -7.44 21.25
N ALA A 39 1.38 -8.38 21.33
CA ALA A 39 1.25 -9.54 22.19
C ALA A 39 0.96 -9.13 23.65
N GLY A 40 -0.06 -9.75 24.25
CA GLY A 40 -0.55 -9.43 25.59
C GLY A 40 -1.76 -8.50 25.63
N PHE A 41 -2.21 -7.96 24.49
CA PHE A 41 -3.35 -7.06 24.40
C PHE A 41 -4.49 -7.65 23.56
N ALA A 42 -5.72 -7.44 24.02
CA ALA A 42 -6.93 -7.94 23.33
C ALA A 42 -7.32 -7.11 22.10
N SER A 43 -6.90 -5.85 22.04
CA SER A 43 -7.18 -4.91 20.95
C SER A 43 -6.15 -3.79 20.91
N TRP A 44 -6.12 -3.04 19.81
CA TRP A 44 -5.34 -1.81 19.71
C TRP A 44 -5.78 -0.78 20.76
N ASP A 45 -7.09 -0.66 21.03
CA ASP A 45 -7.60 0.23 22.07
C ASP A 45 -7.07 -0.14 23.47
N ALA A 46 -7.02 -1.43 23.81
CA ALA A 46 -6.47 -1.86 25.09
C ALA A 46 -4.97 -1.57 25.21
N TRP A 47 -4.23 -1.67 24.09
CA TRP A 47 -2.83 -1.28 24.03
C TRP A 47 -2.67 0.24 24.17
N PHE A 48 -3.49 1.04 23.48
CA PHE A 48 -3.47 2.49 23.59
C PHE A 48 -3.82 2.97 25.01
N ASP A 49 -4.80 2.35 25.66
CA ASP A 49 -5.16 2.62 27.06
C ASP A 49 -3.98 2.36 28.00
N ASP A 50 -3.31 1.19 27.88
CA ASP A 50 -2.13 0.83 28.68
C ASP A 50 -0.95 1.79 28.47
N ARG A 51 -0.78 2.29 27.24
CA ARG A 51 0.27 3.26 26.91
C ARG A 51 -0.11 4.71 27.18
N GLY A 52 -1.33 4.97 27.63
CA GLY A 52 -1.82 6.31 27.92
C GLY A 52 -1.95 7.20 26.67
N VAL A 53 -2.23 6.61 25.50
CA VAL A 53 -2.39 7.36 24.25
C VAL A 53 -3.76 8.08 24.23
N PRO A 54 -3.77 9.42 24.11
CA PRO A 54 -4.99 10.23 24.01
C PRO A 54 -5.91 9.78 22.85
N LEU A 55 -7.23 9.91 23.01
CA LEU A 55 -8.19 9.45 22.01
C LEU A 55 -8.03 10.14 20.65
N ASP A 56 -7.64 11.42 20.65
CA ASP A 56 -7.39 12.22 19.46
C ASP A 56 -6.09 11.85 18.73
N GLU A 57 -5.16 11.16 19.39
CA GLU A 57 -3.92 10.63 18.80
C GLU A 57 -4.07 9.19 18.27
N ARG A 58 -5.17 8.48 18.59
CA ARG A 58 -5.37 7.06 18.17
C ARG A 58 -5.63 6.88 16.67
N ASP A 59 -5.77 7.98 15.93
CA ASP A 59 -5.89 7.99 14.47
C ASP A 59 -4.67 8.62 13.78
N ASP A 60 -3.57 8.83 14.50
CA ASP A 60 -2.34 9.38 13.94
C ASP A 60 -1.52 8.34 13.13
N GLY A 61 -1.95 7.07 13.15
CA GLY A 61 -1.33 6.00 12.41
C GLY A 61 -2.28 4.88 12.01
N ALA A 62 -1.96 4.22 10.90
CA ALA A 62 -2.59 2.97 10.47
C ALA A 62 -1.54 2.02 9.89
N TYR A 63 -1.71 0.72 10.10
CA TYR A 63 -0.70 -0.29 9.77
C TYR A 63 -1.31 -1.41 8.96
N LEU A 64 -0.58 -1.91 7.96
CA LEU A 64 -0.98 -3.02 7.13
C LEU A 64 0.14 -4.05 6.99
N ALA A 65 -0.25 -5.32 7.00
CA ALA A 65 0.64 -6.44 6.78
C ALA A 65 0.03 -7.43 5.76
N ASP A 66 0.91 -8.11 5.04
CA ASP A 66 0.54 -9.31 4.29
C ASP A 66 0.00 -10.36 5.28
N PRO A 67 -1.23 -10.88 5.09
CA PRO A 67 -1.81 -11.90 5.96
C PRO A 67 -0.94 -13.16 6.07
N ALA A 68 -0.12 -13.47 5.05
CA ALA A 68 0.80 -14.59 5.08
C ALA A 68 2.15 -14.27 5.75
N GLY A 69 2.42 -13.02 6.12
CA GLY A 69 3.65 -12.57 6.76
C GLY A 69 4.90 -12.71 5.88
N ARG A 70 4.75 -12.73 4.55
CA ARG A 70 5.85 -12.93 3.59
C ARG A 70 6.33 -11.65 2.92
N LEU A 71 5.45 -10.66 2.82
CA LEU A 71 5.74 -9.40 2.13
C LEU A 71 5.98 -8.24 3.12
N PRO A 72 6.66 -7.16 2.67
CA PRO A 72 6.89 -5.96 3.49
C PRO A 72 5.60 -5.35 4.01
N THR A 73 5.68 -4.71 5.19
CA THR A 73 4.56 -3.98 5.78
C THR A 73 4.44 -2.57 5.23
N LEU A 74 3.26 -1.99 5.39
CA LEU A 74 2.97 -0.58 5.11
C LEU A 74 2.47 0.09 6.38
N SER A 75 2.95 1.29 6.64
CA SER A 75 2.42 2.20 7.65
C SER A 75 2.01 3.51 7.03
N PHE A 76 0.97 4.11 7.58
CA PHE A 76 0.45 5.41 7.20
C PHE A 76 0.52 6.29 8.42
N LEU A 77 1.26 7.39 8.36
CA LEU A 77 1.41 8.31 9.49
C LEU A 77 0.80 9.65 9.14
N LYS A 78 0.17 10.25 10.15
CA LYS A 78 -0.51 11.53 9.99
C LYS A 78 0.49 12.67 9.83
N VAL A 79 0.41 13.33 8.69
CA VAL A 79 1.08 14.59 8.39
C VAL A 79 0.01 15.53 7.84
N PRO A 80 -0.38 16.58 8.58
CA PRO A 80 -1.52 17.43 8.19
C PRO A 80 -1.22 18.31 6.98
N GLU A 81 0.06 18.56 6.69
CA GLU A 81 0.47 19.32 5.51
C GLU A 81 0.23 18.53 4.22
N PRO A 82 -0.39 19.13 3.19
CA PRO A 82 -0.59 18.45 1.92
C PRO A 82 0.74 18.21 1.20
N LYS A 83 0.82 17.10 0.46
CA LYS A 83 1.92 16.80 -0.45
C LYS A 83 2.14 17.94 -1.45
N THR A 84 3.37 18.46 -1.51
CA THR A 84 3.73 19.60 -2.38
C THR A 84 4.53 19.22 -3.62
N THR A 85 5.14 18.03 -3.64
CA THR A 85 5.97 17.55 -4.76
C THR A 85 5.69 16.08 -5.06
N LYS A 86 6.26 15.54 -6.14
CA LYS A 86 6.12 14.13 -6.52
C LYS A 86 6.84 13.21 -5.51
N ASN A 87 6.27 12.04 -5.24
CA ASN A 87 6.95 10.99 -4.48
C ASN A 87 8.27 10.60 -5.16
N ARG A 88 9.38 10.60 -4.40
CA ARG A 88 10.70 10.12 -4.86
C ARG A 88 10.90 8.61 -4.64
N LEU A 89 9.80 7.92 -4.36
CA LEU A 89 9.66 6.48 -4.19
C LEU A 89 8.50 6.03 -5.09
N HIS A 90 8.64 4.89 -5.74
CA HIS A 90 7.58 4.27 -6.53
C HIS A 90 7.13 2.97 -5.85
N LEU A 91 5.82 2.82 -5.65
CA LEU A 91 5.21 1.56 -5.23
C LEU A 91 4.52 0.92 -6.44
N ASP A 92 5.06 -0.22 -6.86
CA ASP A 92 4.60 -0.93 -8.06
C ASP A 92 3.80 -2.18 -7.67
N LEU A 93 2.52 -2.19 -8.03
CA LEU A 93 1.60 -3.31 -7.85
C LEU A 93 1.74 -4.24 -9.06
N LYS A 94 2.50 -5.32 -8.88
CA LYS A 94 2.77 -6.31 -9.93
C LYS A 94 1.62 -7.29 -10.07
N VAL A 95 0.68 -6.99 -10.95
CA VAL A 95 -0.54 -7.78 -11.21
C VAL A 95 -0.49 -8.56 -12.52
N SER A 96 0.38 -8.17 -13.47
CA SER A 96 0.39 -8.77 -14.82
C SER A 96 1.01 -10.17 -14.90
N GLY A 97 1.69 -10.64 -13.86
CA GLY A 97 2.47 -11.89 -13.88
C GLY A 97 3.78 -11.79 -14.70
N GLY A 98 4.13 -10.60 -15.18
CA GLY A 98 5.38 -10.31 -15.88
C GLY A 98 5.41 -10.77 -17.35
N ARG A 99 6.52 -10.47 -18.03
CA ARG A 99 6.68 -10.59 -19.51
C ARG A 99 6.54 -12.01 -20.08
N LYS A 100 6.46 -13.04 -19.24
CA LYS A 100 6.21 -14.43 -19.66
C LYS A 100 4.72 -14.68 -19.95
N VAL A 101 3.83 -13.80 -19.48
CA VAL A 101 2.39 -13.84 -19.73
C VAL A 101 2.07 -13.12 -21.04
N ALA A 102 1.10 -13.67 -21.80
CA ALA A 102 0.66 -13.11 -23.08
C ALA A 102 0.21 -11.64 -22.95
N PRO A 103 0.51 -10.76 -23.94
CA PRO A 103 0.26 -9.32 -23.82
C PRO A 103 -1.18 -8.93 -23.48
N ASP A 104 -2.15 -9.55 -24.13
CA ASP A 104 -3.58 -9.36 -23.92
C ASP A 104 -4.00 -9.69 -22.47
N ARG A 105 -3.46 -10.77 -21.90
CA ARG A 105 -3.70 -11.17 -20.51
C ARG A 105 -3.06 -10.22 -19.51
N ARG A 106 -1.85 -9.71 -19.81
CA ARG A 106 -1.18 -8.72 -18.98
C ARG A 106 -2.00 -7.44 -18.91
N GLU A 107 -2.41 -6.93 -20.07
CA GLU A 107 -3.24 -5.72 -20.17
C GLU A 107 -4.58 -5.90 -19.44
N ALA A 108 -5.26 -7.04 -19.64
CA ALA A 108 -6.51 -7.33 -18.94
C ALA A 108 -6.34 -7.31 -17.41
N ALA A 109 -5.25 -7.87 -16.88
CA ALA A 109 -4.97 -7.87 -15.44
C ALA A 109 -4.70 -6.45 -14.91
N ILE A 110 -3.92 -5.65 -15.65
CA ILE A 110 -3.65 -4.24 -15.31
C ILE A 110 -4.97 -3.45 -15.30
N ARG A 111 -5.77 -3.53 -16.36
CA ARG A 111 -7.04 -2.80 -16.47
C ARG A 111 -8.04 -3.21 -15.38
N ALA A 112 -8.12 -4.50 -15.05
CA ALA A 112 -8.98 -4.98 -13.97
C ALA A 112 -8.58 -4.40 -12.60
N LYS A 113 -7.27 -4.39 -12.28
CA LYS A 113 -6.80 -3.76 -11.03
C LYS A 113 -7.00 -2.25 -11.05
N VAL A 114 -6.72 -1.58 -12.16
CA VAL A 114 -6.94 -0.13 -12.31
C VAL A 114 -8.40 0.23 -12.06
N ALA A 115 -9.34 -0.48 -12.70
CA ALA A 115 -10.77 -0.24 -12.51
C ALA A 115 -11.18 -0.38 -11.02
N ALA A 116 -10.76 -1.46 -10.36
CA ALA A 116 -11.06 -1.67 -8.95
C ALA A 116 -10.47 -0.57 -8.04
N LEU A 117 -9.28 -0.04 -8.36
CA LEU A 117 -8.67 1.04 -7.59
C LEU A 117 -9.34 2.39 -7.86
N VAL A 118 -9.76 2.66 -9.09
CA VAL A 118 -10.52 3.87 -9.41
C VAL A 118 -11.88 3.87 -8.70
N ASP A 119 -12.58 2.74 -8.67
CA ASP A 119 -13.82 2.58 -7.91
C ASP A 119 -13.60 2.79 -6.40
N ALA A 120 -12.40 2.47 -5.90
CA ALA A 120 -11.98 2.71 -4.51
C ALA A 120 -11.47 4.14 -4.24
N GLY A 121 -11.54 5.04 -5.23
CA GLY A 121 -11.19 6.45 -5.08
C GLY A 121 -9.81 6.86 -5.59
N ALA A 122 -9.08 5.98 -6.28
CA ALA A 122 -7.87 6.38 -6.99
C ALA A 122 -8.20 7.23 -8.22
N ARG A 123 -7.26 8.10 -8.59
CA ARG A 123 -7.33 8.91 -9.82
C ARG A 123 -6.31 8.40 -10.83
N LEU A 124 -6.76 8.12 -12.05
CA LEU A 124 -5.86 7.83 -13.17
C LEU A 124 -5.03 9.08 -13.51
N LEU A 125 -3.71 8.93 -13.53
CA LEU A 125 -2.79 10.00 -13.91
C LEU A 125 -2.28 9.80 -15.34
N HIS A 126 -1.70 8.64 -15.61
CA HIS A 126 -1.04 8.35 -16.88
C HIS A 126 -1.13 6.87 -17.23
N GLU A 127 -1.29 6.57 -18.52
CA GLU A 127 -1.05 5.25 -19.08
C GLU A 127 0.25 5.29 -19.89
N TYR A 128 1.04 4.22 -19.82
CA TYR A 128 2.28 4.08 -20.57
C TYR A 128 2.23 2.82 -21.42
N ASP A 129 2.38 3.02 -22.73
CA ASP A 129 2.50 1.92 -23.69
C ASP A 129 3.96 1.49 -23.85
N GLY A 130 4.14 0.19 -24.04
CA GLY A 130 5.39 -0.44 -24.44
C GLY A 130 5.28 -1.11 -25.82
N PRO A 131 6.33 -1.82 -26.26
CA PRO A 131 6.35 -2.49 -27.56
C PRO A 131 5.27 -3.56 -27.76
N GLN A 132 4.62 -4.00 -26.68
CA GLN A 132 3.62 -5.07 -26.67
C GLN A 132 2.28 -4.58 -26.08
N GLY A 133 1.93 -3.31 -26.29
CA GLY A 133 0.73 -2.70 -25.69
C GLY A 133 0.99 -2.13 -24.31
N LEU A 134 -0.06 -2.03 -23.48
CA LEU A 134 -0.01 -1.39 -22.17
C LEU A 134 1.11 -1.99 -21.29
N ASP A 135 2.02 -1.15 -20.81
CA ASP A 135 3.12 -1.53 -19.92
C ASP A 135 2.74 -1.32 -18.45
N HIS A 136 2.29 -0.12 -18.09
CA HIS A 136 1.78 0.18 -16.75
C HIS A 136 0.86 1.40 -16.74
N VAL A 137 0.09 1.53 -15.66
CA VAL A 137 -0.76 2.69 -15.37
C VAL A 137 -0.32 3.32 -14.06
N VAL A 138 -0.16 4.64 -14.05
CA VAL A 138 0.12 5.41 -12.84
C VAL A 138 -1.19 5.99 -12.31
N LEU A 139 -1.48 5.66 -11.05
CA LEU A 139 -2.62 6.19 -10.30
C LEU A 139 -2.11 7.10 -9.18
N ALA A 140 -2.97 8.02 -8.75
CA ALA A 140 -2.89 8.66 -7.45
C ALA A 140 -3.88 7.97 -6.52
N ASP A 141 -3.44 7.63 -5.30
CA ASP A 141 -4.34 7.19 -4.24
C ASP A 141 -5.29 8.33 -3.80
N PRO A 142 -6.24 8.07 -2.88
CA PRO A 142 -7.23 9.07 -2.49
C PRO A 142 -6.68 10.34 -1.81
N GLU A 143 -5.36 10.45 -1.57
CA GLU A 143 -4.67 11.65 -1.09
C GLU A 143 -3.60 12.18 -2.06
N GLY A 144 -3.46 11.57 -3.23
CA GLY A 144 -2.54 12.05 -4.27
C GLY A 144 -1.14 11.45 -4.21
N ASN A 145 -0.92 10.40 -3.42
CA ASN A 145 0.32 9.62 -3.47
C ASN A 145 0.32 8.73 -4.72
N GLU A 146 1.41 8.76 -5.48
CA GLU A 146 1.50 8.01 -6.73
C GLU A 146 1.84 6.52 -6.51
N LEU A 147 1.17 5.64 -7.27
CA LEU A 147 1.46 4.21 -7.38
C LEU A 147 1.35 3.74 -8.83
N CYS A 148 2.05 2.65 -9.17
CA CYS A 148 1.99 2.04 -10.51
C CYS A 148 1.26 0.69 -10.44
N VAL A 149 0.44 0.40 -11.45
CA VAL A 149 -0.12 -0.95 -11.70
C VAL A 149 0.61 -1.55 -12.90
N VAL A 150 1.32 -2.66 -12.68
CA VAL A 150 2.33 -3.24 -13.59
C VAL A 150 2.06 -4.72 -13.89
#